data_AF-A0A3D2BS48-F1
#
_entry.id   AF-A0A3D2BS48-F1
#
_cell.length_a   1.000
_cell.length_b   1.000
_cell.length_c   1.000
_cell.angle_alpha   90.00
_cell.angle_beta   90.00
_cell.angle_gamma   90.00
#
_symmetry.space_group_name_H-M   'P 1'
#
loop_
_entity.id
_entity.type
_entity.pdbx_description
1 polymer ?
#
loop_
_entity_poly.entity_id
_entity_poly.type
_entity_poly.pdbx_seq_one_letter_code
_entity_poly.pdbx_strand_id
1 'polypeptide(L)'
;DPIRRLTALIQPNRSEASQIATRLRLSRDETRRLDDLIASRGVSSAGMEELALRRMLYALGLEQFRDLILLDWADQIEMNSTETAQSVRGWMDTWDTVSSWELPEFPLVGTDVMKMGVAEGPKVGEILEEIEEWWVEQAFRPDREACLDRLRLAARRR
;
A
#
# COMPACT_ATOMS: atom_id res chain seq x y z
N ASP A 1 -7.42 -11.18 13.66
CA ASP A 1 -8.04 -11.42 12.35
C ASP A 1 -7.90 -12.90 11.95
N PRO A 2 -8.97 -13.60 11.55
CA PRO A 2 -8.92 -15.01 11.11
C PRO A 2 -8.20 -15.21 9.77
N ILE A 3 -8.37 -14.29 8.81
CA ILE A 3 -7.78 -14.41 7.47
C ILE A 3 -6.28 -14.23 7.54
N ARG A 4 -5.76 -13.23 8.26
CA ARG A 4 -4.31 -13.10 8.49
C ARG A 4 -3.69 -14.36 9.09
N ARG A 5 -4.36 -14.99 10.06
CA ARG A 5 -3.87 -16.24 10.67
C ARG A 5 -3.87 -17.39 9.67
N LEU A 6 -4.91 -17.49 8.84
CA LEU A 6 -4.93 -18.45 7.74
C LEU A 6 -3.78 -18.19 6.77
N THR A 7 -3.56 -16.94 6.36
CA THR A 7 -2.45 -16.54 5.47
C THR A 7 -1.09 -16.95 6.04
N ALA A 8 -0.87 -16.78 7.36
CA ALA A 8 0.35 -17.22 8.02
C ALA A 8 0.54 -18.75 7.94
N LEU A 9 -0.54 -19.53 8.11
CA LEU A 9 -0.48 -20.99 8.11
C LEU A 9 -0.25 -21.62 6.73
N ILE A 10 -0.67 -20.94 5.66
CA ILE A 10 -0.56 -21.47 4.28
C ILE A 10 0.79 -21.15 3.62
N GLN A 11 1.77 -20.59 4.36
CA GLN A 11 3.12 -20.29 3.89
C GLN A 11 3.73 -21.34 2.95
N PRO A 12 3.75 -22.67 3.26
CA PRO A 12 4.33 -23.68 2.37
C PRO A 12 3.49 -23.96 1.11
N ASN A 13 2.20 -23.59 1.09
CA ASN A 13 1.22 -23.99 0.09
C ASN A 13 0.49 -22.77 -0.53
N ARG A 14 1.16 -21.63 -0.71
CA ARG A 14 0.52 -20.41 -1.26
C ARG A 14 -0.15 -20.64 -2.61
N SER A 15 0.41 -21.52 -3.44
CA SER A 15 -0.18 -21.93 -4.73
C SER A 15 -1.53 -22.64 -4.60
N GLU A 16 -1.87 -23.14 -3.40
CA GLU A 16 -3.13 -23.84 -3.11
C GLU A 16 -4.18 -22.95 -2.43
N ALA A 17 -3.91 -21.65 -2.23
CA ALA A 17 -4.80 -20.75 -1.50
C ALA A 17 -6.25 -20.74 -2.01
N SER A 18 -6.44 -20.77 -3.33
CA SER A 18 -7.77 -20.84 -3.96
C SER A 18 -8.54 -22.12 -3.60
N GLN A 19 -7.84 -23.26 -3.51
CA GLN A 19 -8.45 -24.54 -3.10
C GLN A 19 -8.83 -24.50 -1.62
N ILE A 20 -7.99 -23.91 -0.79
CA ILE A 20 -8.24 -23.73 0.65
C ILE A 20 -9.45 -22.82 0.87
N ALA A 21 -9.52 -21.68 0.17
CA ALA A 21 -10.65 -20.77 0.23
C ALA A 21 -11.97 -21.46 -0.14
N THR A 22 -11.94 -22.28 -1.20
CA THR A 22 -13.10 -23.06 -1.66
C THR A 22 -13.52 -24.11 -0.62
N ARG A 23 -12.57 -24.88 -0.08
CA ARG A 23 -12.85 -25.93 0.91
C ARG A 23 -13.41 -25.37 2.22
N LEU A 24 -12.89 -24.22 2.67
CA LEU A 24 -13.34 -23.53 3.86
C LEU A 24 -14.61 -22.70 3.64
N ARG A 25 -15.08 -22.60 2.38
CA ARG A 25 -16.25 -21.80 1.97
C ARG A 25 -16.13 -20.34 2.41
N LEU A 26 -14.95 -19.76 2.22
CA LEU A 26 -14.72 -18.35 2.51
C LEU A 26 -15.67 -17.47 1.68
N SER A 27 -16.12 -16.38 2.27
CA SER A 27 -16.86 -15.35 1.56
C SER A 27 -15.99 -14.70 0.48
N ARG A 28 -16.63 -13.92 -0.41
CA ARG A 28 -15.92 -13.17 -1.45
C ARG A 28 -14.92 -12.18 -0.87
N ASP A 29 -15.29 -11.51 0.22
CA ASP A 29 -14.43 -10.51 0.86
C ASP A 29 -13.26 -11.16 1.60
N GLU A 30 -13.49 -12.29 2.25
CA GLU A 30 -12.41 -13.09 2.87
C GLU A 30 -11.45 -13.67 1.83
N THR A 31 -11.96 -14.14 0.70
CA THR A 31 -11.13 -14.65 -0.40
C THR A 31 -10.28 -13.53 -1.00
N ARG A 32 -10.88 -12.37 -1.30
CA ARG A 32 -10.14 -11.20 -1.78
C ARG A 32 -9.04 -10.80 -0.80
N ARG A 33 -9.38 -10.70 0.49
CA ARG A 33 -8.40 -10.37 1.53
C ARG A 33 -7.27 -11.38 1.62
N LEU A 34 -7.57 -12.68 1.50
CA LEU A 34 -6.56 -13.73 1.47
C LEU A 34 -5.61 -13.54 0.27
N ASP A 35 -6.17 -13.34 -0.92
CA ASP A 35 -5.41 -13.14 -2.15
C ASP A 35 -4.54 -11.88 -2.09
N ASP A 36 -5.11 -10.77 -1.62
CA ASP A 36 -4.42 -9.48 -1.47
C ASP A 36 -3.26 -9.59 -0.47
N LEU A 37 -3.47 -10.26 0.66
CA LEU A 37 -2.40 -10.51 1.62
C LEU A 37 -1.32 -11.40 1.01
N ILE A 38 -1.66 -12.48 0.30
CA ILE A 38 -0.67 -13.36 -0.34
C ILE A 38 0.16 -12.60 -1.39
N ALA A 39 -0.50 -11.78 -2.21
CA ALA A 39 0.12 -11.06 -3.32
C ALA A 39 1.09 -9.97 -2.83
N SER A 40 0.77 -9.29 -1.72
CA SER A 40 1.57 -8.19 -1.16
C SER A 40 2.60 -8.64 -0.11
N ARG A 41 2.82 -9.94 0.06
CA ARG A 41 3.83 -10.47 1.01
C ARG A 41 5.25 -10.09 0.62
N GLY A 42 6.08 -9.83 1.63
CA GLY A 42 7.47 -9.42 1.47
C GLY A 42 7.63 -7.95 1.10
N VAL A 43 6.54 -7.19 1.02
CA VAL A 43 6.57 -5.75 0.76
C VAL A 43 7.08 -4.98 1.99
N SER A 44 6.92 -5.52 3.20
CA SER A 44 7.40 -4.89 4.42
C SER A 44 8.72 -5.50 4.92
N SER A 45 9.53 -4.68 5.61
CA SER A 45 10.79 -5.11 6.20
C SER A 45 11.13 -4.35 7.49
N ALA A 46 12.09 -4.86 8.26
CA ALA A 46 12.61 -4.16 9.43
C ALA A 46 13.36 -2.88 9.01
N GLY A 47 13.00 -1.73 9.60
CA GLY A 47 13.68 -0.46 9.34
C GLY A 47 13.50 0.04 7.90
N MET A 48 12.28 -0.06 7.37
CA MET A 48 11.98 0.52 6.06
C MET A 48 12.33 2.01 6.02
N GLU A 49 12.78 2.45 4.84
CA GLU A 49 12.93 3.88 4.58
C GLU A 49 11.55 4.55 4.64
N GLU A 50 11.51 5.76 5.21
CA GLU A 50 10.26 6.44 5.56
C GLU A 50 9.38 6.72 4.34
N LEU A 51 9.96 7.22 3.24
CA LEU A 51 9.20 7.46 2.02
C LEU A 51 8.66 6.16 1.43
N ALA A 52 9.45 5.09 1.36
CA ALA A 52 9.01 3.77 0.92
C ALA A 52 7.83 3.25 1.77
N LEU A 53 7.92 3.40 3.09
CA LEU A 53 6.85 3.03 4.02
C LEU A 53 5.56 3.83 3.73
N ARG A 54 5.66 5.16 3.64
CA ARG A 54 4.51 6.03 3.36
C ARG A 54 3.85 5.72 2.02
N ARG A 55 4.63 5.41 0.98
CA ARG A 55 4.12 4.99 -0.34
C ARG A 55 3.31 3.71 -0.24
N MET A 56 3.80 2.72 0.50
CA MET A 56 3.08 1.46 0.70
C MET A 56 1.82 1.62 1.55
N LEU A 57 1.89 2.46 2.59
CA LEU A 57 0.72 2.80 3.40
C LEU A 57 -0.36 3.52 2.58
N TYR A 58 0.05 4.39 1.66
CA TYR A 58 -0.89 5.07 0.76
C TYR A 58 -1.56 4.10 -0.21
N ALA A 59 -0.80 3.18 -0.80
CA ALA A 59 -1.29 2.23 -1.80
C ALA A 59 -2.16 1.10 -1.20
N LEU A 60 -1.78 0.57 -0.04
CA LEU A 60 -2.42 -0.62 0.57
C LEU A 60 -3.38 -0.27 1.71
N GLY A 61 -3.26 0.93 2.27
CA GLY A 61 -3.97 1.33 3.48
C GLY A 61 -3.38 0.72 4.76
N LEU A 62 -3.83 1.27 5.89
CA LEU A 62 -3.29 0.95 7.22
C LEU A 62 -3.51 -0.51 7.63
N GLU A 63 -4.72 -1.04 7.44
CA GLU A 63 -5.09 -2.36 7.95
C GLU A 63 -4.33 -3.48 7.24
N GLN A 64 -4.30 -3.45 5.91
CA GLN A 64 -3.57 -4.42 5.11
C GLN A 64 -2.08 -4.37 5.40
N PHE A 65 -1.49 -3.17 5.49
CA PHE A 65 -0.06 -3.03 5.76
C PHE A 65 0.34 -3.54 7.15
N ARG A 66 -0.49 -3.33 8.19
CA ARG A 66 -0.26 -3.92 9.52
C ARG A 66 -0.28 -5.45 9.48
N ASP A 67 -1.19 -6.03 8.71
CA ASP A 67 -1.24 -7.47 8.53
C ASP A 67 0.03 -7.98 7.84
N LEU A 68 0.53 -7.25 6.84
CA LEU A 68 1.78 -7.57 6.13
C LEU A 68 3.01 -7.48 7.04
N ILE A 69 3.11 -6.46 7.92
CA ILE A 69 4.20 -6.38 8.91
C ILE A 69 4.25 -7.66 9.75
N LEU A 70 3.11 -8.07 10.31
CA LEU A 70 3.04 -9.25 11.17
C LEU A 70 3.38 -10.53 10.42
N LEU A 71 2.91 -10.64 9.18
CA LEU A 71 3.20 -11.76 8.33
C LEU A 71 4.69 -11.80 8.00
N ASP A 72 5.27 -10.72 7.47
CA ASP A 72 6.64 -10.67 6.94
C ASP A 72 7.68 -10.79 8.05
N TRP A 73 7.35 -10.28 9.23
CA TRP A 73 8.15 -10.55 10.43
C TRP A 73 8.13 -12.05 10.77
N ALA A 74 6.98 -12.73 10.68
CA ALA A 74 6.92 -14.18 10.89
C ALA A 74 7.72 -14.98 9.84
N ASP A 75 7.70 -14.56 8.56
CA ASP A 75 8.56 -15.14 7.50
C ASP A 75 10.04 -15.00 7.87
N GLN A 76 10.43 -13.81 8.35
CA GLN A 76 11.81 -13.57 8.73
C GLN A 76 12.28 -14.43 9.90
N ILE A 77 11.43 -14.63 10.92
CA ILE A 77 11.72 -15.49 12.07
C ILE A 77 11.94 -16.95 11.62
N GLU A 78 11.12 -17.43 10.68
CA GLU A 78 11.26 -18.77 10.12
C GLU A 78 12.59 -18.93 9.36
N MET A 79 12.94 -17.93 8.52
CA MET A 79 14.17 -17.95 7.72
C MET A 79 15.44 -17.76 8.56
N ASN A 80 15.37 -16.98 9.64
CA ASN A 80 16.50 -16.64 10.50
C ASN A 80 16.17 -16.99 11.95
N SER A 81 16.48 -18.21 12.36
CA SER A 81 16.19 -18.73 13.70
C SER A 81 16.88 -17.97 14.85
N THR A 82 17.89 -17.15 14.55
CA THR A 82 18.49 -16.22 15.52
C THR A 82 18.16 -14.79 15.16
N GLU A 83 17.13 -14.27 15.81
CA GLU A 83 16.76 -12.87 15.67
C GLU A 83 17.78 -11.97 16.36
N THR A 84 18.23 -10.92 15.66
CA THR A 84 19.07 -9.89 16.28
C THR A 84 18.19 -8.85 16.96
N ALA A 85 18.65 -8.30 18.09
CA ALA A 85 17.97 -7.20 18.76
C ALA A 85 17.74 -5.98 17.82
N GLN A 86 18.64 -5.79 16.84
CA GLN A 86 18.51 -4.77 15.81
C GLN A 86 17.32 -5.02 14.87
N SER A 87 17.10 -6.28 14.47
CA SER A 87 15.96 -6.66 13.63
C SER A 87 14.63 -6.44 14.35
N VAL A 88 14.53 -6.89 15.61
CA VAL A 88 13.34 -6.69 16.43
C VAL A 88 13.01 -5.21 16.57
N ARG A 89 14.01 -4.38 16.87
CA ARG A 89 13.82 -2.93 16.94
C ARG A 89 13.35 -2.34 15.61
N GLY A 90 13.95 -2.75 14.49
CA GLY A 90 13.55 -2.27 13.17
C GLY A 90 12.09 -2.58 12.83
N TRP A 91 11.56 -3.74 13.24
CA TRP A 91 10.14 -4.06 13.09
C TRP A 91 9.23 -3.22 14.01
N MET A 92 9.65 -3.00 15.25
CA MET A 92 8.93 -2.14 16.20
C MET A 92 8.85 -0.70 15.68
N ASP A 93 9.97 -0.15 15.18
CA ASP A 93 10.02 1.20 14.62
C ASP A 93 9.10 1.34 13.40
N THR A 94 9.09 0.34 12.49
CA THR A 94 8.15 0.29 11.36
C THR A 94 6.70 0.27 11.86
N TRP A 95 6.38 -0.59 12.84
CA TRP A 95 5.04 -0.71 13.40
C TRP A 95 4.53 0.57 14.07
N ASP A 96 5.38 1.24 14.85
CA ASP A 96 5.02 2.48 15.54
C ASP A 96 4.75 3.60 14.54
N THR A 97 5.57 3.69 13.49
CA THR A 97 5.37 4.66 12.39
C THR A 97 4.00 4.45 11.74
N VAL A 98 3.67 3.22 11.38
CA VAL A 98 2.37 2.84 10.79
C VAL A 98 1.21 3.11 11.76
N SER A 99 1.44 2.94 13.05
CA SER A 99 0.42 3.16 14.07
C SER A 99 0.05 4.63 14.24
N SER A 100 1.00 5.54 13.97
CA SER A 100 0.82 6.99 14.02
C SER A 100 0.47 7.64 12.68
N TRP A 101 0.40 6.87 11.59
CA TRP A 101 0.23 7.39 10.24
C TRP A 101 -1.20 7.88 9.98
N GLU A 102 -1.33 9.14 9.58
CA GLU A 102 -2.55 9.70 9.02
C GLU A 102 -2.45 9.70 7.49
N LEU A 103 -3.42 9.08 6.81
CA LEU A 103 -3.42 8.95 5.37
C LEU A 103 -3.59 10.34 4.72
N PRO A 104 -2.62 10.84 3.94
CA PRO A 104 -2.75 12.13 3.27
C PRO A 104 -3.85 12.08 2.21
N GLU A 105 -4.68 13.11 2.12
CA GLU A 105 -5.67 13.25 1.06
C GLU A 105 -5.06 13.94 -0.17
N PHE A 106 -5.18 13.32 -1.35
CA PHE A 106 -4.72 13.93 -2.59
C PHE A 106 -5.54 15.22 -2.86
N PRO A 107 -4.88 16.38 -3.06
CA PRO A 107 -5.58 17.66 -2.99
C PRO A 107 -6.35 18.05 -4.25
N LEU A 108 -6.31 17.26 -5.34
CA LEU A 108 -6.98 17.57 -6.60
C LEU A 108 -8.18 16.67 -6.86
N VAL A 109 -9.15 17.22 -7.60
CA VAL A 109 -10.34 16.48 -8.05
C VAL A 109 -10.52 16.62 -9.57
N GLY A 110 -11.33 15.76 -10.19
CA GLY A 110 -11.52 15.77 -11.65
C GLY A 110 -11.99 17.11 -12.22
N THR A 111 -12.73 17.90 -11.44
CA THR A 111 -13.14 19.24 -11.86
C THR A 111 -11.97 20.20 -12.05
N ASP A 112 -10.83 19.98 -11.37
CA ASP A 112 -9.63 20.79 -11.54
C ASP A 112 -8.99 20.54 -12.91
N VAL A 113 -8.99 19.29 -13.37
CA VAL A 113 -8.51 18.91 -14.71
C VAL A 113 -9.43 19.44 -15.80
N MET A 114 -10.76 19.33 -15.62
CA MET A 114 -11.73 19.84 -16.59
C MET A 114 -11.64 21.37 -16.76
N LYS A 115 -11.34 22.12 -15.69
CA LYS A 115 -11.09 23.57 -15.76
C LYS A 115 -9.88 23.95 -16.61
N MET A 116 -8.98 23.00 -16.91
CA MET A 116 -7.84 23.20 -17.82
C MET A 116 -8.19 22.92 -19.29
N GLY A 117 -9.47 22.66 -19.61
CA GLY A 117 -9.95 22.44 -20.98
C GLY A 117 -9.95 20.97 -21.42
N VAL A 118 -9.66 20.03 -20.52
CA VAL A 118 -9.76 18.59 -20.81
C VAL A 118 -11.23 18.17 -20.75
N ALA A 119 -11.71 17.54 -21.82
CA ALA A 119 -13.07 17.01 -21.87
C ALA A 119 -13.27 15.89 -20.85
N GLU A 120 -14.48 15.79 -20.31
CA GLU A 120 -14.87 14.70 -19.41
C GLU A 120 -14.65 13.34 -20.08
N GLY A 121 -14.03 12.41 -19.35
CA GLY A 121 -13.74 11.07 -19.83
C GLY A 121 -12.49 10.45 -19.15
N PRO A 122 -12.05 9.27 -19.62
CA PRO A 122 -10.93 8.52 -19.03
C PRO A 122 -9.64 9.35 -18.91
N LYS A 123 -9.44 10.29 -19.83
CA LYS A 123 -8.30 11.21 -19.84
C LYS A 123 -8.16 12.03 -18.55
N VAL A 124 -9.28 12.38 -17.91
CA VAL A 124 -9.27 13.11 -16.63
C VAL A 124 -8.64 12.26 -15.54
N GLY A 125 -9.02 10.97 -15.46
CA GLY A 125 -8.45 10.01 -14.51
C GLY A 125 -6.96 9.79 -14.75
N GLU A 126 -6.56 9.54 -16.00
CA GLU A 126 -5.15 9.35 -16.37
C GLU A 126 -4.27 10.55 -15.96
N ILE A 127 -4.78 11.77 -16.11
CA ILE A 127 -4.05 12.98 -15.69
C ILE A 127 -4.01 13.09 -14.17
N LEU A 128 -5.11 12.80 -13.46
CA LEU A 128 -5.10 12.81 -12.00
C LEU A 128 -4.10 11.81 -11.44
N GLU A 129 -4.11 10.57 -11.96
CA GLU A 129 -3.16 9.51 -11.57
C GLU A 129 -1.71 9.96 -11.79
N GLU A 130 -1.38 10.56 -12.95
CA GLU A 130 -0.03 11.09 -13.23
C GLU A 130 0.41 12.14 -12.20
N ILE A 131 -0.50 13.00 -11.75
CA ILE A 131 -0.20 14.06 -10.76
C ILE A 131 -0.14 13.49 -9.35
N GLU A 132 -0.98 12.51 -9.03
CA GLU A 132 -0.99 11.80 -7.76
C GLU A 132 0.28 10.98 -7.56
N GLU A 133 0.74 10.25 -8.58
CA GLU A 133 2.04 9.56 -8.57
C GLU A 133 3.19 10.52 -8.29
N TRP A 134 3.22 11.66 -8.99
CA TRP A 134 4.22 12.70 -8.73
C TRP A 134 4.12 13.25 -7.30
N TRP A 135 2.91 13.49 -6.78
CA TRP A 135 2.70 13.99 -5.43
C TRP A 135 3.20 13.00 -4.36
N VAL A 136 2.96 11.71 -4.58
CA VAL A 136 3.47 10.61 -3.77
C VAL A 136 5.01 10.57 -3.81
N GLU A 137 5.63 10.74 -4.98
CA GLU A 137 7.10 10.84 -5.13
C GLU A 137 7.70 12.03 -4.38
N GLN A 138 6.95 13.14 -4.26
CA GLN A 138 7.34 14.30 -3.47
C GLN A 138 7.03 14.17 -1.98
N ALA A 139 6.81 12.94 -1.50
CA ALA A 139 6.54 12.63 -0.10
C ALA A 139 5.30 13.35 0.46
N PHE A 140 4.25 13.52 -0.37
CA PHE A 140 2.98 14.15 0.03
C PHE A 140 3.12 15.61 0.46
N ARG A 141 4.27 16.24 0.22
CA ARG A 141 4.57 17.62 0.62
C ARG A 141 3.93 18.70 -0.25
N PRO A 142 3.79 18.52 -1.59
CA PRO A 142 3.18 19.55 -2.41
C PRO A 142 1.73 19.76 -1.97
N ASP A 143 1.37 21.03 -1.82
CA ASP A 143 0.01 21.43 -1.51
C ASP A 143 -0.84 21.51 -2.78
N ARG A 144 -2.10 21.91 -2.61
CA ARG A 144 -3.05 22.07 -3.72
C ARG A 144 -2.53 23.01 -4.80
N GLU A 145 -1.84 24.10 -4.45
CA GLU A 145 -1.33 25.06 -5.42
C GLU A 145 -0.20 24.46 -6.26
N ALA A 146 0.76 23.80 -5.61
CA ALA A 146 1.83 23.09 -6.29
C ALA A 146 1.31 21.96 -7.20
N CYS A 147 0.28 21.22 -6.78
CA CYS A 147 -0.38 20.22 -7.61
C CYS A 147 -1.09 20.85 -8.82
N LEU A 148 -1.76 22.00 -8.66
CA LEU A 148 -2.38 22.74 -9.77
C LEU A 148 -1.33 23.25 -10.77
N ASP A 149 -0.18 23.73 -10.30
CA ASP A 149 0.93 24.11 -11.17
C ASP A 149 1.47 22.93 -11.97
N ARG A 150 1.64 21.78 -11.32
CA ARG A 150 2.03 20.54 -11.98
C ARG A 150 1.00 20.14 -13.04
N LEU A 151 -0.29 20.23 -12.73
CA LEU A 151 -1.38 19.97 -13.67
C LEU A 151 -1.33 20.88 -14.90
N ARG A 152 -1.10 22.19 -14.70
CA ARG A 152 -0.94 23.15 -15.82
C ARG A 152 0.23 22.78 -16.74
N LEU A 153 1.35 22.33 -16.16
CA LEU A 153 2.51 21.88 -16.93
C LEU A 153 2.21 20.60 -17.71
N ALA A 154 1.49 19.64 -17.14
CA ALA A 154 1.09 18.40 -17.81
C ALA A 154 0.11 18.66 -18.96
N ALA A 155 -0.87 19.54 -18.75
CA ALA A 155 -1.86 19.90 -19.77
C ALA A 155 -1.25 20.60 -21.00
N ARG A 156 -0.18 21.40 -20.82
CA ARG A 156 0.53 22.08 -21.93
C ARG A 156 1.38 21.17 -22.80
N ARG A 157 1.73 19.97 -22.31
CA ARG A 157 2.57 19.00 -23.02
C ARG A 157 1.76 18.07 -23.94
N ARG A 158 0.44 18.20 -23.93
CA ARG A 158 -0.51 17.40 -24.72
C ARG A 158 -1.17 18.30 -25.75
#